data_AF-A0A821JHG4-F1
#
_entry.id   AF-A0A821JHG4-F1
#
_cell.length_a   1.000
_cell.length_b   1.000
_cell.length_c   1.000
_cell.angle_alpha   90.00
_cell.angle_beta   90.00
_cell.angle_gamma   90.00
#
_symmetry.space_group_name_H-M   'P 1'
#
loop_
_entity.id
_entity.type
_entity.pdbx_description
1 polymer ?
#
loop_
_entity_poly.entity_id
_entity_poly.type
_entity_poly.pdbx_seq_one_letter_code
_entity_poly.pdbx_strand_id
1 'polypeptide(L)'
;ITRQTITEKKNSLNNQTIYVRSPSSSSTEIKFLQATLIDENINLVQFIDNNISQEPVFFTVSSDQILYTNKPLQSKYYVNFTYHTTDTVYVSYLRSNLNWKTRYQLYLFDESEEPILIAIADIRNDGRSNINIEYAELLAGDINLQMSEQPNPRALKKYYDGIPEEDESQSPPTVEKGQEVAGLYVYTVNQSFSIDSKTNY
;
A
#
# COMPACT_ATOMS: atom_id res chain seq x y z
N ILE A 1 -23.35 -0.20 -13.73
CA ILE A 1 -22.24 0.70 -14.12
C ILE A 1 -22.26 0.81 -15.63
N THR A 2 -22.48 2.00 -16.18
CA THR A 2 -22.55 2.19 -17.64
C THR A 2 -21.20 2.56 -18.23
N ARG A 3 -20.29 3.13 -17.42
CA ARG A 3 -18.92 3.42 -17.82
C ARG A 3 -18.00 3.50 -16.60
N GLN A 4 -16.82 2.89 -16.72
CA GLN A 4 -15.67 3.14 -15.86
C GLN A 4 -14.62 3.88 -16.69
N THR A 5 -13.97 4.87 -16.11
CA THR A 5 -12.83 5.54 -16.76
C THR A 5 -11.73 5.75 -15.73
N ILE A 6 -10.56 5.19 -16.02
CA ILE A 6 -9.34 5.43 -15.25
C ILE A 6 -8.65 6.61 -15.93
N THR A 7 -8.47 7.70 -15.20
CA THR A 7 -7.78 8.90 -15.68
C THR A 7 -6.50 9.05 -14.90
N GLU A 8 -5.37 8.96 -15.59
CA GLU A 8 -4.11 9.44 -15.03
C GLU A 8 -4.09 10.97 -15.15
N LYS A 9 -3.97 11.68 -14.03
CA LYS A 9 -3.55 13.07 -14.03
C LYS A 9 -2.06 13.11 -13.74
N LYS A 10 -1.29 13.35 -14.79
CA LYS A 10 0.13 13.68 -14.74
C LYS A 10 0.29 15.10 -15.26
N ASN A 11 1.03 15.93 -14.54
CA ASN A 11 1.46 17.22 -15.11
C ASN A 11 2.54 16.91 -16.13
N SER A 12 2.25 17.22 -17.39
CA SER A 12 3.21 17.00 -18.47
C SER A 12 4.49 17.81 -18.21
N LEU A 13 5.63 17.18 -18.49
CA LEU A 13 6.93 17.85 -18.47
C LEU A 13 7.23 18.57 -19.80
N ASN A 14 6.33 18.48 -20.78
CA ASN A 14 6.46 19.18 -22.05
C ASN A 14 6.49 20.71 -21.84
N ASN A 15 7.30 21.37 -22.66
CA ASN A 15 7.63 22.79 -22.62
C ASN A 15 8.30 23.25 -21.32
N GLN A 16 8.84 22.34 -20.50
CA GLN A 16 9.62 22.71 -19.32
C GLN A 16 11.09 22.93 -19.64
N THR A 17 11.68 23.90 -18.95
CA THR A 17 13.13 24.09 -18.93
C THR A 17 13.79 22.96 -18.15
N ILE A 18 14.69 22.26 -18.82
CA ILE A 18 15.51 21.18 -18.30
C ILE A 18 16.99 21.48 -18.53
N TYR A 19 17.85 20.77 -17.80
CA TYR A 19 19.29 20.80 -18.00
C TYR A 19 19.75 19.46 -18.53
N VAL A 20 20.34 19.46 -19.72
CA VAL A 20 20.86 18.26 -20.37
C VAL A 20 22.38 18.23 -20.24
N ARG A 21 22.96 17.06 -19.94
CA ARG A 21 24.42 16.95 -19.90
C ARG A 21 25.01 17.29 -21.27
N SER A 22 25.97 18.21 -21.29
CA SER A 22 26.69 18.59 -22.51
C SER A 22 27.54 17.42 -23.02
N PRO A 23 27.60 17.18 -24.35
CA PRO A 23 28.55 16.25 -24.95
C PRO A 23 30.02 16.58 -24.62
N SER A 24 30.33 17.84 -24.32
CA SER A 24 31.66 18.28 -23.91
C SER A 24 32.00 17.99 -22.44
N SER A 25 31.10 17.31 -21.71
CA SER A 25 31.32 16.93 -20.32
C SER A 25 32.36 15.82 -20.22
N SER A 26 33.25 15.90 -19.23
CA SER A 26 34.17 14.80 -18.90
C SER A 26 33.65 14.00 -17.70
N SER A 27 34.44 13.02 -17.25
CA SER A 27 34.21 12.33 -15.98
C SER A 27 34.51 13.20 -14.75
N THR A 28 35.34 14.23 -14.91
CA THR A 28 35.78 15.12 -13.82
C THR A 28 35.04 16.45 -13.78
N GLU A 29 34.48 16.89 -14.91
CA GLU A 29 33.75 18.15 -15.05
C GLU A 29 32.47 17.91 -15.86
N ILE A 30 31.34 17.88 -15.15
CA ILE A 30 30.02 17.71 -15.76
C ILE A 30 29.47 19.09 -16.10
N LYS A 31 29.20 19.33 -17.38
CA LYS A 31 28.60 20.57 -17.88
C LYS A 31 27.16 20.31 -18.29
N PHE A 32 26.30 21.28 -18.09
CA PHE A 32 24.90 21.19 -18.46
C PHE A 32 24.52 22.30 -19.42
N LEU A 33 23.65 21.95 -20.37
CA LEU A 33 23.04 22.85 -21.34
C LEU A 33 21.59 23.04 -20.93
N GLN A 34 21.16 24.30 -20.82
CA GLN A 34 19.76 24.61 -20.61
C GLN A 34 19.00 24.39 -21.91
N ALA A 35 17.90 23.65 -21.85
CA ALA A 35 17.11 23.31 -23.02
C ALA A 35 15.62 23.16 -22.64
N THR A 36 14.76 23.03 -23.63
CA THR A 36 13.31 22.87 -23.44
C THR A 36 12.90 21.45 -23.83
N LEU A 37 12.24 20.72 -22.92
CA LEU A 37 11.70 19.40 -23.22
C LEU A 37 10.44 19.55 -24.09
N ILE A 38 10.47 19.02 -25.31
CA ILE A 38 9.36 19.11 -26.26
C ILE A 38 8.44 17.90 -26.16
N ASP A 39 9.02 16.71 -26.02
CA ASP A 39 8.26 15.47 -25.83
C ASP A 39 8.93 14.59 -24.77
N GLU A 40 8.25 14.45 -23.64
CA GLU A 40 8.68 13.63 -22.50
C GLU A 40 8.64 12.11 -22.75
N ASN A 41 7.94 11.63 -23.79
CA ASN A 41 7.86 10.18 -24.07
C ASN A 41 9.11 9.65 -24.76
N ILE A 42 9.71 10.48 -25.61
CA ILE A 42 10.92 10.17 -26.38
C ILE A 42 12.12 11.02 -25.95
N ASN A 43 11.95 11.81 -24.90
CA ASN A 43 12.93 12.79 -24.43
C ASN A 43 13.46 13.70 -25.56
N LEU A 44 12.56 14.22 -26.40
CA LEU A 44 12.91 15.17 -27.45
C LEU A 44 13.14 16.54 -26.81
N VAL A 45 14.31 17.10 -27.05
CA VAL A 45 14.74 18.37 -26.45
C VAL A 45 15.04 19.39 -27.55
N GLN A 46 14.63 20.63 -27.31
CA GLN A 46 14.96 21.80 -28.12
C GLN A 46 16.03 22.62 -27.40
N PHE A 47 17.13 22.87 -28.08
CA PHE A 47 18.19 23.76 -27.63
C PHE A 47 18.30 24.96 -28.56
N ILE A 48 18.45 26.16 -27.99
CA ILE A 48 18.67 27.40 -28.72
C ILE A 48 19.90 28.07 -28.12
N ASP A 49 20.95 28.24 -28.93
CA ASP A 49 22.12 29.02 -28.53
C ASP A 49 22.08 30.40 -29.19
N ASN A 50 21.61 31.38 -28.44
CA ASN A 50 21.50 32.76 -28.89
C ASN A 50 22.84 33.38 -29.33
N ASN A 51 23.98 32.78 -28.97
CA ASN A 51 25.31 33.28 -29.35
C ASN A 51 25.84 32.67 -30.66
N ILE A 52 25.33 31.51 -31.09
CA ILE A 52 25.89 30.75 -32.22
C ILE A 52 24.89 30.59 -33.37
N SER A 53 23.62 30.31 -33.08
CA SER A 53 22.58 30.15 -34.10
C SER A 53 21.21 30.51 -33.55
N GLN A 54 20.46 31.33 -34.30
CA GLN A 54 19.06 31.63 -33.98
C GLN A 54 18.12 30.45 -34.28
N GLU A 55 18.61 29.42 -34.97
CA GLU A 55 17.81 28.24 -35.30
C GLU A 55 17.84 27.20 -34.16
N PRO A 56 16.67 26.65 -33.80
CA PRO A 56 16.59 25.63 -32.77
C PRO A 56 17.15 24.29 -33.25
N VAL A 57 17.95 23.65 -32.40
CA VAL A 57 18.45 22.29 -32.60
C VAL A 57 17.60 21.32 -31.80
N PHE A 58 17.14 20.25 -32.44
CA PHE A 58 16.33 19.21 -31.81
C PHE A 58 17.10 17.91 -31.74
N PHE A 59 17.09 17.27 -30.56
CA PHE A 59 17.73 15.96 -30.37
C PHE A 59 17.10 15.21 -29.20
N THR A 60 17.25 13.89 -29.20
CA THR A 60 16.80 13.02 -28.11
C THR A 60 17.90 12.79 -27.09
N VAL A 61 17.52 12.66 -25.83
CA VAL A 61 18.47 12.52 -24.71
C VAL A 61 18.06 11.35 -23.81
N SER A 62 19.03 10.58 -23.31
CA SER A 62 18.74 9.54 -22.33
C SER A 62 18.24 10.14 -21.01
N SER A 63 17.26 9.50 -20.36
CA SER A 63 16.60 10.06 -19.17
C SER A 63 17.55 10.34 -17.99
N ASP A 64 18.65 9.59 -17.90
CA ASP A 64 19.71 9.76 -16.88
C ASP A 64 20.61 10.97 -17.14
N GLN A 65 20.54 11.57 -18.33
CA GLN A 65 21.30 12.76 -18.72
C GLN A 65 20.46 14.05 -18.60
N ILE A 66 19.23 13.95 -18.08
CA ILE A 66 18.29 15.06 -17.91
C ILE A 66 18.16 15.39 -16.42
N LEU A 67 18.42 16.65 -16.08
CA LEU A 67 18.11 17.22 -14.78
C LEU A 67 16.87 18.11 -14.90
N TYR A 68 15.85 17.78 -14.11
CA TYR A 68 14.63 18.55 -14.02
C TYR A 68 14.78 19.67 -12.99
N THR A 69 14.34 20.87 -13.35
CA THR A 69 14.33 22.05 -12.45
C THR A 69 13.37 21.88 -11.28
N ASN A 70 12.29 21.12 -11.49
CA ASN A 70 11.30 20.80 -10.48
C ASN A 70 11.20 19.30 -10.32
N LYS A 71 10.91 18.85 -9.09
CA LYS A 71 10.62 17.44 -8.83
C LYS A 71 9.41 17.03 -9.69
N PRO A 72 9.54 16.02 -10.56
CA PRO A 72 8.39 15.55 -11.34
C PRO A 72 7.31 15.08 -10.37
N LEU A 73 6.09 15.59 -10.55
CA LEU A 73 4.96 15.25 -9.69
C LEU A 73 4.60 13.79 -9.92
N GLN A 74 4.38 13.06 -8.82
CA GLN A 74 3.91 11.67 -8.90
C GLN A 74 2.55 11.62 -9.60
N SER A 75 2.41 10.69 -10.54
CA SER A 75 1.14 10.40 -11.21
C SER A 75 0.05 10.10 -10.20
N LYS A 76 -1.13 10.70 -10.38
CA LYS A 76 -2.33 10.37 -9.61
C LYS A 76 -3.35 9.71 -10.53
N TYR A 77 -3.81 8.53 -10.16
CA TYR A 77 -4.86 7.82 -10.87
C TYR A 77 -6.21 8.10 -10.23
N TYR A 78 -7.20 8.43 -11.05
CA TYR A 78 -8.58 8.65 -10.65
C TYR A 78 -9.46 7.61 -11.33
N VAL A 79 -10.31 6.95 -10.56
CA VAL A 79 -11.31 6.03 -11.11
C VAL A 79 -12.67 6.73 -11.03
N ASN A 80 -13.21 7.09 -12.18
CA ASN A 80 -14.52 7.70 -12.30
C ASN A 80 -15.54 6.64 -12.73
N PHE A 81 -16.66 6.56 -12.01
CA PHE A 81 -17.77 5.68 -12.32
C PHE A 81 -18.97 6.53 -12.72
N THR A 82 -19.58 6.22 -13.88
CA THR A 82 -20.85 6.79 -14.28
C THR A 82 -21.92 5.70 -14.27
N TYR A 83 -23.02 5.98 -13.57
CA TYR A 83 -24.19 5.11 -13.51
C TYR A 83 -25.46 5.95 -13.63
N HIS A 84 -26.46 5.38 -14.31
CA HIS A 84 -27.82 5.90 -14.34
C HIS A 84 -28.71 4.86 -13.68
N THR A 85 -29.27 5.16 -12.50
CA THR A 85 -30.27 4.32 -11.83
C THR A 85 -31.14 5.19 -10.93
N THR A 86 -32.35 4.73 -10.64
CA THR A 86 -33.24 5.29 -9.62
C THR A 86 -33.02 4.66 -8.24
N ASP A 87 -32.22 3.60 -8.17
CA ASP A 87 -32.02 2.78 -6.98
C ASP A 87 -30.67 3.05 -6.30
N THR A 88 -30.49 2.51 -5.09
CA THR A 88 -29.23 2.56 -4.34
C THR A 88 -28.12 1.78 -5.07
N VAL A 89 -26.96 2.42 -5.26
CA VAL A 89 -25.78 1.80 -5.88
C VAL A 89 -24.72 1.53 -4.83
N TYR A 90 -24.31 0.28 -4.72
CA TYR A 90 -23.15 -0.15 -3.95
C TYR A 90 -21.94 -0.27 -4.88
N VAL A 91 -20.83 0.38 -4.52
CA VAL A 91 -19.57 0.33 -5.29
C VAL A 91 -18.52 -0.41 -4.47
N SER A 92 -18.11 -1.58 -4.96
CA SER A 92 -17.04 -2.39 -4.37
C SER A 92 -15.77 -2.27 -5.21
N TYR A 93 -14.63 -2.06 -4.56
CA TYR A 93 -13.33 -2.02 -5.23
C TYR A 93 -12.23 -2.55 -4.32
N LEU A 94 -11.22 -3.18 -4.94
CA LEU A 94 -10.06 -3.68 -4.23
C LEU A 94 -9.21 -2.51 -3.76
N ARG A 95 -8.97 -2.44 -2.45
CA ARG A 95 -8.07 -1.47 -1.82
C ARG A 95 -6.77 -2.18 -1.44
N SER A 96 -5.67 -1.80 -2.07
CA SER A 96 -4.33 -2.37 -1.75
C SER A 96 -3.68 -1.75 -0.50
N ASN A 97 -4.32 -0.75 0.11
CA ASN A 97 -3.83 -0.08 1.31
C ASN A 97 -4.29 -0.76 2.61
N LEU A 98 -5.11 -1.80 2.54
CA LEU A 98 -5.43 -2.65 3.68
C LEU A 98 -4.56 -3.92 3.61
N ASN A 99 -3.72 -4.10 4.61
CA ASN A 99 -2.89 -5.28 4.77
C ASN A 99 -3.34 -6.01 6.02
N TRP A 100 -3.41 -7.33 5.98
CA TRP A 100 -3.77 -8.13 7.15
C TRP A 100 -2.87 -9.36 7.25
N LYS A 101 -2.71 -9.85 8.47
CA LYS A 101 -2.05 -11.12 8.75
C LYS A 101 -2.82 -11.86 9.83
N THR A 102 -2.88 -13.19 9.74
CA THR A 102 -3.40 -14.02 10.82
C THR A 102 -2.32 -14.28 11.85
N ARG A 103 -2.67 -14.18 13.13
CA ARG A 103 -1.86 -14.60 14.27
C ARG A 103 -2.68 -15.60 15.07
N TYR A 104 -2.05 -16.69 15.49
CA TYR A 104 -2.66 -17.70 16.33
C TYR A 104 -2.06 -17.63 17.72
N GLN A 105 -2.90 -17.68 18.75
CA GLN A 105 -2.49 -17.78 20.13
C GLN A 105 -3.03 -19.08 20.71
N LEU A 106 -2.11 -19.99 21.03
CA LEU A 106 -2.43 -21.27 21.62
C LEU A 106 -2.16 -21.21 23.11
N TYR A 107 -3.22 -21.33 23.91
CA TYR A 107 -3.15 -21.45 25.35
C TYR A 107 -3.18 -22.93 25.70
N LEU A 108 -2.04 -23.43 26.19
CA LEU A 108 -1.85 -24.80 26.64
C LEU A 108 -1.61 -24.76 28.14
N PHE A 109 -2.63 -24.57 29.00
CA PHE A 109 -2.30 -24.41 30.43
C PHE A 109 -3.16 -25.21 31.41
N ASP A 110 -2.39 -25.87 32.27
CA ASP A 110 -2.69 -26.76 33.40
C ASP A 110 -3.55 -27.99 33.13
N GLU A 111 -3.21 -29.10 33.79
CA GLU A 111 -3.76 -30.45 33.61
C GLU A 111 -5.30 -30.54 33.74
N SER A 112 -5.97 -29.44 34.08
CA SER A 112 -7.41 -29.31 34.28
C SER A 112 -8.16 -28.47 33.24
N GLU A 113 -7.51 -27.77 32.31
CA GLU A 113 -8.20 -26.95 31.30
C GLU A 113 -7.98 -27.48 29.87
N GLU A 114 -9.03 -27.40 29.05
CA GLU A 114 -8.92 -27.75 27.64
C GLU A 114 -8.01 -26.75 26.90
N PRO A 115 -7.14 -27.21 25.98
CA PRO A 115 -6.31 -26.31 25.20
C PRO A 115 -7.17 -25.39 24.33
N ILE A 116 -6.90 -24.08 24.37
CA ILE A 116 -7.67 -23.07 23.64
C ILE A 116 -6.79 -22.49 22.52
N LEU A 117 -7.25 -22.59 21.27
CA LEU A 117 -6.66 -21.90 20.12
C LEU A 117 -7.50 -20.65 19.79
N ILE A 118 -6.88 -19.47 19.85
CA ILE A 118 -7.47 -18.20 19.44
C ILE A 118 -6.86 -17.77 18.11
N ALA A 119 -7.70 -17.51 17.10
CA ALA A 119 -7.30 -16.90 15.84
C ALA A 119 -7.54 -15.38 15.90
N ILE A 120 -6.53 -14.60 15.52
CA ILE A 120 -6.55 -13.14 15.55
C ILE A 120 -6.17 -12.63 14.15
N ALA A 121 -6.88 -11.62 13.65
CA ALA A 121 -6.50 -10.91 12.43
C ALA A 121 -5.89 -9.55 12.79
N ASP A 122 -4.59 -9.38 12.55
CA ASP A 122 -3.93 -8.10 12.69
C ASP A 122 -4.10 -7.33 11.37
N ILE A 123 -4.97 -6.30 11.36
CA ILE A 123 -5.28 -5.50 10.16
C ILE A 123 -4.60 -4.13 10.27
N ARG A 124 -3.97 -3.68 9.19
CA ARG A 124 -3.28 -2.39 9.08
C ARG A 124 -3.76 -1.62 7.84
N ASN A 125 -3.98 -0.32 8.02
CA ASN A 125 -4.32 0.61 6.94
C ASN A 125 -3.12 1.51 6.60
N ASP A 126 -2.47 1.22 5.48
CA ASP A 126 -1.40 2.02 4.89
C ASP A 126 -1.90 3.26 4.11
N GLY A 127 -3.22 3.48 4.12
CA GLY A 127 -3.86 4.64 3.52
C GLY A 127 -3.70 5.89 4.38
N ARG A 128 -3.99 7.04 3.76
CA ARG A 128 -3.96 8.37 4.41
C ARG A 128 -5.28 8.78 5.05
N SER A 129 -6.30 7.93 4.96
CA SER A 129 -7.64 8.19 5.47
C SER A 129 -8.08 7.03 6.35
N ASN A 130 -8.77 7.33 7.43
CA ASN A 130 -9.41 6.32 8.29
C ASN A 130 -10.43 5.53 7.47
N ILE A 131 -10.63 4.26 7.85
CA ILE A 131 -11.57 3.36 7.20
C ILE A 131 -12.55 2.87 8.25
N ASN A 132 -13.85 3.08 8.00
CA ASN A 132 -14.91 2.51 8.80
C ASN A 132 -15.38 1.23 8.13
N ILE A 133 -15.36 0.14 8.89
CA ILE A 133 -15.77 -1.18 8.45
C ILE A 133 -17.08 -1.49 9.17
N GLU A 134 -18.16 -1.60 8.41
CA GLU A 134 -19.48 -1.98 8.95
C GLU A 134 -19.58 -3.49 9.14
N TYR A 135 -18.95 -4.26 8.26
CA TYR A 135 -18.99 -5.71 8.23
C TYR A 135 -17.66 -6.26 7.72
N ALA A 136 -17.17 -7.33 8.36
CA ALA A 136 -15.99 -8.06 7.88
C ALA A 136 -16.16 -9.57 8.05
N GLU A 137 -15.61 -10.30 7.08
CA GLU A 137 -15.47 -11.75 7.11
C GLU A 137 -13.98 -12.11 7.07
N LEU A 138 -13.55 -12.97 7.98
CA LEU A 138 -12.23 -13.58 7.97
C LEU A 138 -12.37 -15.04 7.53
N LEU A 139 -11.69 -15.37 6.44
CA LEU A 139 -11.62 -16.72 5.89
C LEU A 139 -10.26 -17.33 6.28
N ALA A 140 -10.27 -18.35 7.13
CA ALA A 140 -9.08 -19.10 7.50
C ALA A 140 -9.12 -20.49 6.86
N GLY A 141 -8.04 -20.89 6.18
CA GLY A 141 -7.88 -22.25 5.65
C GLY A 141 -7.71 -23.28 6.77
N ASP A 142 -7.59 -24.55 6.35
CA ASP A 142 -7.40 -25.68 7.25
C ASP A 142 -6.20 -25.49 8.18
N ILE A 143 -6.42 -25.58 9.50
CA ILE A 143 -5.38 -25.47 10.52
C ILE A 143 -4.97 -26.89 10.88
N ASN A 144 -3.92 -27.38 10.22
CA ASN A 144 -3.33 -28.68 10.54
C ASN A 144 -2.48 -28.57 11.82
N LEU A 145 -3.09 -28.80 12.99
CA LEU A 145 -2.37 -28.96 14.25
C LEU A 145 -1.75 -30.36 14.30
N GLN A 146 -0.59 -30.54 13.68
CA GLN A 146 0.16 -31.77 13.83
C GLN A 146 0.90 -31.77 15.17
N MET A 147 0.38 -32.55 16.12
CA MET A 147 1.09 -32.88 17.36
C MET A 147 2.26 -33.80 17.00
N SER A 148 3.44 -33.24 16.76
CA SER A 148 4.67 -34.04 16.75
C SER A 148 4.89 -34.57 18.17
N GLU A 149 4.94 -35.89 18.31
CA GLU A 149 5.14 -36.60 19.59
C GLU A 149 6.19 -35.90 20.47
N GLN A 150 5.83 -35.72 21.75
CA GLN A 150 6.61 -35.00 22.75
C GLN A 150 8.01 -35.61 22.95
N PRO A 151 9.08 -34.79 23.02
CA PRO A 151 10.21 -35.08 23.87
C PRO A 151 9.99 -34.42 25.25
N ASN A 152 9.61 -35.26 26.22
CA ASN A 152 9.93 -35.21 27.66
C ASN A 152 9.92 -33.85 28.40
N PRO A 153 9.05 -33.63 29.41
CA PRO A 153 9.01 -32.37 30.14
C PRO A 153 10.18 -32.25 31.12
N ARG A 154 11.18 -31.44 30.77
CA ARG A 154 12.10 -30.86 31.76
C ARG A 154 12.08 -29.34 31.67
N ALA A 155 11.26 -28.78 32.57
CA ALA A 155 11.39 -27.48 33.22
C ALA A 155 11.96 -26.32 32.38
N LEU A 156 11.06 -25.50 31.83
CA LEU A 156 11.40 -24.11 31.51
C LEU A 156 10.76 -23.18 32.56
N LYS A 157 11.67 -22.49 33.24
CA LYS A 157 11.49 -21.57 34.36
C LYS A 157 10.60 -20.40 33.92
N LYS A 158 9.58 -20.08 34.72
CA LYS A 158 8.76 -18.86 34.58
C LYS A 158 9.67 -17.63 34.57
N TYR A 159 9.63 -16.85 33.48
CA TYR A 159 10.02 -15.46 33.46
C TYR A 159 8.75 -14.67 33.18
N TYR A 160 8.17 -14.11 34.24
CA TYR A 160 7.21 -13.00 34.12
C TYR A 160 8.05 -11.75 34.02
N ASP A 161 7.91 -10.98 32.94
CA ASP A 161 8.36 -9.60 32.93
C ASP A 161 7.43 -8.74 32.06
N GLY A 162 6.81 -7.74 32.71
CA GLY A 162 6.21 -6.54 32.13
C GLY A 162 5.08 -6.67 31.11
N ILE A 163 3.82 -6.71 31.57
CA ILE A 163 2.71 -6.15 30.79
C ILE A 163 2.53 -4.69 31.27
N PRO A 164 2.69 -3.67 30.41
CA PRO A 164 2.23 -2.33 30.75
C PRO A 164 0.70 -2.33 30.79
N GLU A 165 0.12 -1.71 31.82
CA GLU A 165 -1.30 -1.36 31.83
C GLU A 165 -1.56 -0.41 30.64
N GLU A 166 -2.29 -0.88 29.63
CA GLU A 166 -2.83 -0.02 28.57
C GLU A 166 -4.27 0.40 28.93
N ASP A 167 -4.48 1.71 28.79
CA ASP A 167 -5.69 2.50 29.06
C ASP A 167 -7.00 1.89 28.54
N GLU A 168 -8.09 2.25 29.23
CA GLU A 168 -9.48 2.05 28.83
C GLU A 168 -9.76 2.60 27.42
N SER A 169 -9.64 1.76 26.40
CA SER A 169 -10.13 2.06 25.06
C SER A 169 -10.91 0.87 24.52
N GLN A 170 -12.13 1.19 24.05
CA GLN A 170 -13.10 0.39 23.28
C GLN A 170 -12.88 -1.13 23.28
N SER A 171 -13.82 -1.86 23.89
CA SER A 171 -13.89 -3.32 23.79
C SER A 171 -13.73 -3.76 22.33
N PRO A 172 -12.81 -4.71 22.04
CA PRO A 172 -12.55 -5.14 20.68
C PRO A 172 -13.83 -5.73 20.07
N PRO A 173 -14.01 -5.60 18.74
CA PRO A 173 -15.20 -6.10 18.08
C PRO A 173 -15.34 -7.62 18.30
N THR A 174 -16.55 -8.04 18.66
CA THR A 174 -16.83 -9.44 18.99
C THR A 174 -16.91 -10.27 17.71
N VAL A 175 -16.09 -11.32 17.64
CA VAL A 175 -16.08 -12.30 16.55
C VAL A 175 -17.11 -13.39 16.87
N GLU A 176 -18.08 -13.64 15.98
CA GLU A 176 -18.99 -14.77 16.16
C GLU A 176 -18.30 -16.10 15.87
N LYS A 177 -18.71 -17.15 16.58
CA LYS A 177 -18.11 -18.48 16.51
C LYS A 177 -18.18 -19.00 15.06
N GLY A 178 -17.02 -19.28 14.48
CA GLY A 178 -16.92 -19.51 13.03
C GLY A 178 -17.63 -20.77 12.54
N GLN A 179 -18.11 -20.72 11.29
CA GLN A 179 -18.71 -21.86 10.59
C GLN A 179 -17.66 -22.55 9.72
N GLU A 180 -17.57 -23.88 9.81
CA GLU A 180 -16.73 -24.69 8.93
C GLU A 180 -17.50 -25.02 7.64
N VAL A 181 -16.89 -24.72 6.49
CA VAL A 181 -17.44 -25.00 5.16
C VAL A 181 -16.34 -25.60 4.30
N ALA A 182 -16.37 -26.92 4.12
CA ALA A 182 -15.43 -27.66 3.27
C ALA A 182 -13.94 -27.42 3.62
N GLY A 183 -13.60 -27.46 4.91
CA GLY A 183 -12.23 -27.23 5.39
C GLY A 183 -11.81 -25.75 5.46
N LEU A 184 -12.75 -24.81 5.24
CA LEU A 184 -12.56 -23.39 5.44
C LEU A 184 -13.33 -22.94 6.69
N TYR A 185 -12.66 -22.25 7.60
CA TYR A 185 -13.28 -21.63 8.77
C TYR A 185 -13.63 -20.17 8.45
N VAL A 186 -14.89 -19.82 8.56
CA VAL A 186 -15.40 -18.47 8.32
C VAL A 186 -15.74 -17.81 9.65
N TYR A 187 -15.13 -16.67 9.95
CA TYR A 187 -15.42 -15.86 11.13
C TYR A 187 -16.02 -14.53 10.71
N THR A 188 -17.16 -14.15 11.30
CA THR A 188 -17.86 -12.90 11.01
C THR A 188 -17.62 -11.89 12.14
N VAL A 189 -17.32 -10.65 11.75
CA VAL A 189 -17.26 -9.50 12.66
C VAL A 189 -18.51 -8.66 12.42
N ASN A 190 -19.47 -8.80 13.32
CA ASN A 190 -20.80 -8.18 13.18
C ASN A 190 -20.91 -6.81 13.88
N GLN A 191 -19.80 -6.30 14.42
CA GLN A 191 -19.72 -4.99 15.03
C GLN A 191 -18.86 -4.08 14.17
N SER A 192 -19.36 -2.86 13.92
CA SER A 192 -18.63 -1.86 13.17
C SER A 192 -17.36 -1.45 13.91
N PHE A 193 -16.24 -1.31 13.20
CA PHE A 193 -14.98 -0.83 13.76
C PHE A 193 -14.25 0.09 12.78
N SER A 194 -13.35 0.92 13.30
CA SER A 194 -12.55 1.85 12.50
C SER A 194 -11.09 1.42 12.51
N ILE A 195 -10.43 1.52 11.36
CA ILE A 195 -8.98 1.34 11.23
C ILE A 195 -8.37 2.69 10.89
N ASP A 196 -7.56 3.19 11.82
CA ASP A 196 -6.87 4.46 11.66
C ASP A 196 -5.90 4.45 10.48
N SER A 197 -5.79 5.59 9.82
CA SER A 197 -4.78 5.80 8.79
C SER A 197 -3.37 5.62 9.34
N LYS A 198 -2.43 5.21 8.49
CA LYS A 198 -1.02 5.26 8.85
C LYS A 198 -0.61 6.72 9.06
N THR A 199 -0.51 7.13 10.31
CA THR A 199 0.13 8.38 10.70
C THR A 199 1.64 8.18 10.59
N ASN A 200 2.26 8.78 9.57
CA ASN A 200 3.70 8.99 9.61
C ASN A 200 3.97 10.02 10.71
N TYR A 201 4.41 9.59 11.88
CA TYR A 201 5.29 10.39 12.73
C TYR A 201 6.74 10.11 12.33
#